data_AF-A0A922NXE3-F1
#
_entry.id   AF-A0A922NXE3-F1
#
_cell.length_a   1.000
_cell.length_b   1.000
_cell.length_c   1.000
_cell.angle_alpha   90.00
_cell.angle_beta   90.00
_cell.angle_gamma   90.00
#
_symmetry.space_group_name_H-M   'P 1'
#
loop_
_entity.id
_entity.type
_entity.pdbx_description
1 polymer ?
#
loop_
_entity_poly.entity_id
_entity_poly.type
_entity_poly.pdbx_seq_one_letter_code
_entity_poly.pdbx_strand_id
1 'polypeptide(L)'
;MAVKILISAVANAGKTTLTKELENSLVISHDGKKYPFPVPHVMVPSFDSAEELVNITIEKIEAYNKKFDAYPDTIVFDSVSKIFDTIHTNCNEKHTGFKIYSELDKEITAFTSFIENSLIASGMNVVLISHAIYDADTAKYNLVGKGRMGLAA
;
A
#
# COMPACT_ATOMS: atom_id res chain seq x y z
N MET A 1 -4.96 17.42 -10.82
CA MET A 1 -4.93 16.11 -11.48
C MET A 1 -4.08 15.21 -10.61
N ALA A 2 -4.65 14.16 -10.04
CA ALA A 2 -3.95 13.25 -9.14
C ALA A 2 -3.34 12.08 -9.92
N VAL A 3 -2.18 11.59 -9.49
CA VAL A 3 -1.45 10.50 -10.17
C VAL A 3 -1.33 9.28 -9.25
N LYS A 4 -1.46 8.08 -9.84
CA LYS A 4 -1.17 6.78 -9.20
C LYS A 4 0.12 6.21 -9.78
N ILE A 5 1.15 6.01 -8.95
CA ILE A 5 2.45 5.49 -9.38
C ILE A 5 2.76 4.21 -8.60
N LEU A 6 3.13 3.14 -9.32
CA LEU A 6 3.69 1.93 -8.72
C LEU A 6 5.21 1.94 -8.92
N ILE A 7 5.95 1.85 -7.82
CA ILE A 7 7.41 1.75 -7.80
C ILE A 7 7.78 0.37 -7.28
N SER A 8 8.33 -0.46 -8.17
CA SER A 8 8.72 -1.82 -7.83
C SER A 8 10.17 -2.08 -8.15
N ALA A 9 10.87 -2.69 -7.21
CA ALA A 9 12.26 -3.07 -7.33
C ALA A 9 12.63 -4.14 -6.29
N VAL A 10 13.79 -4.76 -6.48
CA VAL A 10 14.36 -5.72 -5.54
C VAL A 10 14.58 -5.11 -4.14
N ALA A 11 14.75 -5.98 -3.15
CA ALA A 11 15.09 -5.55 -1.79
C ALA A 11 16.36 -4.67 -1.80
N ASN A 12 16.38 -3.65 -0.93
CA ASN A 12 17.50 -2.70 -0.79
C ASN A 12 17.85 -1.86 -2.03
N ALA A 13 16.98 -1.81 -3.05
CA ALA A 13 17.18 -0.96 -4.23
C ALA A 13 16.90 0.55 -4.00
N GLY A 14 16.76 1.01 -2.75
CA GLY A 14 16.50 2.42 -2.43
C GLY A 14 15.05 2.88 -2.61
N LYS A 15 14.07 1.97 -2.68
CA LYS A 15 12.63 2.32 -2.84
C LYS A 15 12.14 3.27 -1.75
N THR A 16 12.37 2.92 -0.48
CA THR A 16 12.04 3.78 0.66
C THR A 16 12.90 5.06 0.68
N THR A 17 14.13 5.02 0.15
CA THR A 17 14.98 6.22 0.06
C THR A 17 14.37 7.26 -0.89
N LEU A 18 13.67 6.83 -1.92
CA LEU A 18 13.01 7.72 -2.88
C LEU A 18 11.92 8.60 -2.21
N THR A 19 11.37 8.16 -1.07
CA THR A 19 10.32 8.90 -0.37
C THR A 19 10.85 9.93 0.61
N LYS A 20 12.17 9.99 0.83
CA LYS A 20 12.82 10.85 1.83
C LYS A 20 12.58 12.35 1.61
N GLU A 21 12.48 12.78 0.37
CA GLU A 21 12.40 14.19 -0.02
C GLU A 21 10.98 14.60 -0.43
N LEU A 22 9.98 13.73 -0.21
CA LEU A 22 8.59 14.04 -0.53
C LEU A 22 8.05 15.09 0.43
N GLU A 23 7.71 16.26 -0.11
CA GLU A 23 6.99 17.31 0.60
C GLU A 23 5.49 17.03 0.67
N ASN A 24 4.81 17.61 1.67
CA ASN A 24 3.36 17.48 1.89
C ASN A 24 2.84 16.04 1.77
N SER A 25 3.61 15.08 2.27
CA SER A 25 3.34 13.66 2.08
C SER A 25 3.09 12.92 3.39
N LEU A 26 2.28 11.86 3.31
CA LEU A 26 2.03 10.93 4.40
C LEU A 26 2.39 9.52 3.96
N VAL A 27 3.30 8.88 4.71
CA VAL A 27 3.72 7.50 4.45
C VAL A 27 2.97 6.55 5.38
N ILE A 28 2.19 5.64 4.79
CA ILE A 28 1.57 4.49 5.43
C ILE A 28 2.54 3.31 5.30
N SER A 29 3.32 3.05 6.36
CA SER A 29 4.33 2.01 6.35
C SER A 29 3.84 0.71 6.98
N HIS A 30 3.83 -0.36 6.19
CA HIS A 30 3.55 -1.73 6.60
C HIS A 30 4.63 -2.68 6.04
N ASP A 31 5.92 -2.35 6.22
CA ASP A 31 7.02 -3.16 5.68
C ASP A 31 7.71 -4.05 6.74
N GLY A 32 7.15 -4.10 7.96
CA GLY A 32 7.74 -4.81 9.12
C GLY A 32 9.05 -4.21 9.64
N LYS A 33 9.55 -3.15 8.99
CA LYS A 33 10.75 -2.39 9.37
C LYS A 33 10.37 -0.97 9.72
N LYS A 34 11.11 -0.36 10.66
CA LYS A 34 10.92 1.04 11.01
C LYS A 34 11.22 1.94 9.80
N TYR A 35 10.29 2.80 9.44
CA TYR A 35 10.52 3.84 8.43
C TYR A 35 11.57 4.85 8.96
N PRO A 36 12.70 5.06 8.26
CA PRO A 36 13.86 5.74 8.85
C PRO A 36 13.92 7.25 8.58
N PHE A 37 13.01 7.80 7.76
CA PHE A 37 13.10 9.18 7.28
C PHE A 37 12.19 10.14 8.06
N PRO A 38 12.57 11.42 8.19
CA PRO A 38 11.81 12.44 8.91
C PRO A 38 10.63 12.99 8.09
N VAL A 39 9.97 12.14 7.32
CA VAL A 39 8.74 12.45 6.56
C VAL A 39 7.55 12.03 7.44
N PRO A 40 6.42 12.77 7.47
CA PRO A 40 5.24 12.33 8.20
C PRO A 40 4.86 10.90 7.81
N HIS A 41 4.85 10.01 8.79
CA HIS A 41 4.63 8.59 8.56
C HIS A 41 3.88 7.93 9.72
N VAL A 42 3.23 6.82 9.42
CA VAL A 42 2.65 5.91 10.39
C VAL A 42 3.19 4.50 10.14
N MET A 43 3.52 3.82 11.23
CA MET A 43 3.80 2.38 11.22
C MET A 43 2.49 1.65 11.47
N VAL A 44 2.02 0.89 10.49
CA VAL A 44 0.87 0.00 10.61
C VAL A 44 1.40 -1.39 10.99
N PRO A 45 1.18 -1.87 12.23
CA PRO A 45 1.80 -3.11 12.71
C PRO A 45 1.18 -4.36 12.06
N SER A 46 -0.13 -4.53 12.17
CA SER A 46 -0.95 -5.55 11.54
C SER A 46 -2.39 -5.04 11.51
N PHE A 47 -3.22 -5.64 10.67
CA PHE A 47 -4.65 -5.35 10.54
C PHE A 47 -5.35 -6.64 10.12
N ASP A 48 -6.64 -6.76 10.41
CA ASP A 48 -7.45 -7.96 10.21
C ASP A 48 -8.18 -7.96 8.86
N SER A 49 -8.39 -6.79 8.24
CA SER A 49 -9.05 -6.65 6.95
C SER A 49 -8.60 -5.39 6.19
N ALA A 50 -8.82 -5.37 4.88
CA ALA A 50 -8.62 -4.18 4.05
C ALA A 50 -9.42 -2.95 4.56
N GLU A 51 -10.62 -3.15 5.11
CA GLU A 51 -11.43 -2.08 5.69
C GLU A 51 -10.76 -1.43 6.91
N GLU A 52 -10.14 -2.23 7.77
CA GLU A 52 -9.39 -1.72 8.91
C GLU A 52 -8.20 -0.87 8.44
N LEU A 53 -7.45 -1.34 7.43
CA LEU A 53 -6.36 -0.56 6.84
C LEU A 53 -6.85 0.77 6.25
N VAL A 54 -8.00 0.77 5.58
CA VAL A 54 -8.65 1.98 5.05
C VAL A 54 -8.98 2.95 6.18
N ASN A 55 -9.62 2.47 7.24
CA ASN A 55 -9.99 3.29 8.39
C ASN A 55 -8.77 3.88 9.10
N ILE A 56 -7.71 3.09 9.30
CA ILE A 56 -6.43 3.57 9.84
C ILE A 56 -5.88 4.68 8.93
N THR A 57 -5.89 4.48 7.62
CA THR A 57 -5.36 5.46 6.66
C THR A 57 -6.15 6.77 6.73
N ILE A 58 -7.47 6.72 6.76
CA ILE A 58 -8.34 7.89 6.91
C ILE A 58 -8.06 8.62 8.22
N GLU A 59 -7.98 7.90 9.34
CA GLU A 59 -7.67 8.47 10.65
C GLU A 59 -6.34 9.24 10.62
N LYS A 60 -5.32 8.69 9.94
CA LYS A 60 -4.01 9.35 9.85
C LYS A 60 -3.99 10.52 8.89
N ILE A 61 -4.79 10.49 7.82
CA ILE A 61 -4.99 11.66 6.95
C ILE A 61 -5.64 12.79 7.74
N GLU A 62 -6.66 12.50 8.55
CA GLU A 62 -7.31 13.50 9.40
C GLU A 62 -6.37 14.02 10.51
N ALA A 63 -5.53 13.16 11.09
CA ALA A 63 -4.51 13.57 12.04
C ALA A 63 -3.43 14.46 11.40
N TYR A 64 -3.06 14.18 10.15
CA TYR A 64 -2.17 15.03 9.37
C TYR A 64 -2.79 16.41 9.16
N ASN A 65 -4.04 16.46 8.70
CA ASN A 65 -4.76 17.71 8.49
C ASN A 65 -4.85 18.56 9.76
N LYS A 66 -5.19 17.96 10.90
CA LYS A 66 -5.21 18.67 12.20
C LYS A 66 -3.86 19.24 12.63
N LYS A 67 -2.75 18.63 12.20
CA LYS A 67 -1.40 19.03 12.60
C LYS A 67 -0.81 20.10 11.66
N PHE A 68 -1.12 20.01 10.37
CA PHE A 68 -0.51 20.84 9.33
C PHE A 68 -1.49 21.85 8.72
N ASP A 69 -2.75 21.84 9.14
CA ASP A 69 -3.85 22.67 8.61
C ASP A 69 -4.06 22.51 7.09
N ALA A 70 -3.66 21.35 6.57
CA ALA A 70 -3.75 20.97 5.17
C ALA A 70 -3.76 19.44 5.04
N TYR A 71 -4.49 18.94 4.04
CA TYR A 71 -4.41 17.54 3.65
C TYR A 71 -3.09 17.24 2.92
N PRO A 72 -2.58 16.00 3.01
CA PRO A 72 -1.38 15.62 2.27
C PRO A 72 -1.65 15.62 0.75
N ASP A 73 -0.71 16.18 -0.02
CA ASP A 73 -0.73 16.14 -1.48
C ASP A 73 -0.41 14.72 -2.00
N THR A 74 0.36 13.94 -1.24
CA THR A 74 0.82 12.60 -1.63
C THR A 74 0.71 11.59 -0.50
N ILE A 75 0.06 10.46 -0.77
CA ILE A 75 0.02 9.28 0.11
C ILE A 75 0.97 8.23 -0.44
N VAL A 76 1.82 7.68 0.42
CA VAL A 76 2.75 6.59 0.06
C VAL A 76 2.38 5.33 0.85
N PHE A 77 2.25 4.19 0.18
CA PHE A 77 2.09 2.88 0.83
C PHE A 77 3.40 2.07 0.72
N ASP A 78 4.09 1.86 1.85
CA ASP A 78 5.39 1.17 1.92
C ASP A 78 5.35 -0.04 2.88
N SER A 79 5.13 -1.29 2.43
CA SER A 79 5.01 -1.74 1.04
C SER A 79 3.67 -2.43 0.77
N VAL A 80 3.11 -2.23 -0.43
CA VAL A 80 1.85 -2.88 -0.84
C VAL A 80 1.97 -4.39 -0.94
N SER A 81 3.17 -4.90 -1.22
CA SER A 81 3.46 -6.34 -1.20
C SER A 81 3.16 -6.96 0.16
N LYS A 82 3.54 -6.28 1.24
CA LYS A 82 3.30 -6.75 2.61
C LYS A 82 1.86 -6.57 3.04
N ILE A 83 1.19 -5.50 2.58
CA ILE A 83 -0.24 -5.32 2.78
C ILE A 83 -1.01 -6.52 2.20
N PHE A 84 -0.69 -6.94 0.97
CA PHE A 84 -1.33 -8.10 0.36
C PHE A 84 -0.96 -9.43 1.01
N ASP A 85 0.29 -9.60 1.48
CA ASP A 85 0.67 -10.77 2.26
C ASP A 85 -0.17 -10.89 3.55
N THR A 86 -0.39 -9.76 4.26
CA THR A 86 -1.20 -9.71 5.48
C THR A 86 -2.66 -10.02 5.19
N ILE A 87 -3.26 -9.41 4.15
CA ILE A 87 -4.63 -9.73 3.71
C ILE A 87 -4.76 -11.23 3.38
N HIS A 88 -3.83 -11.77 2.58
CA HIS A 88 -3.86 -13.19 2.23
C HIS A 88 -3.75 -14.09 3.47
N THR A 89 -2.89 -13.74 4.42
CA THR A 89 -2.73 -14.48 5.68
C THR A 89 -4.05 -14.48 6.47
N ASN A 90 -4.67 -13.32 6.63
CA ASN A 90 -5.95 -13.19 7.32
C ASN A 90 -7.07 -13.99 6.63
N CYS A 91 -7.17 -13.92 5.30
CA CYS A 91 -8.16 -14.70 4.55
C CYS A 91 -7.93 -16.21 4.70
N ASN A 92 -6.67 -16.66 4.73
CA ASN A 92 -6.31 -18.07 4.88
C ASN A 92 -6.58 -18.59 6.30
N GLU A 93 -6.50 -17.74 7.32
CA GLU A 93 -6.86 -18.10 8.70
C GLU A 93 -8.39 -18.16 8.90
N LYS A 94 -9.14 -17.30 8.20
CA LYS A 94 -10.60 -17.17 8.36
C LYS A 94 -11.40 -18.10 7.44
N HIS A 95 -10.83 -18.52 6.31
CA HIS A 95 -11.54 -19.26 5.27
C HIS A 95 -10.74 -20.48 4.82
N THR A 96 -11.45 -21.46 4.23
CA THR A 96 -10.84 -22.70 3.73
C THR A 96 -11.24 -22.98 2.29
N GLY A 97 -10.35 -23.66 1.56
CA GLY A 97 -10.56 -24.03 0.16
C GLY A 97 -10.70 -22.84 -0.78
N PHE A 98 -11.57 -22.95 -1.79
CA PHE A 98 -11.75 -21.91 -2.82
C PHE A 98 -12.23 -20.56 -2.28
N LYS A 99 -12.84 -20.52 -1.07
CA LYS A 99 -13.30 -19.27 -0.46
C LYS A 99 -12.17 -18.30 -0.13
N ILE A 100 -10.96 -18.79 0.13
CA ILE A 100 -9.80 -17.94 0.43
C ILE A 100 -9.56 -16.96 -0.71
N TYR A 101 -9.56 -17.44 -1.95
CA TYR A 101 -9.28 -16.62 -3.13
C TYR A 101 -10.41 -15.62 -3.42
N SER A 102 -11.67 -16.01 -3.23
CA SER A 102 -12.80 -15.10 -3.44
C SER A 102 -12.86 -13.96 -2.41
N GLU A 103 -12.49 -14.24 -1.15
CA GLU A 103 -12.45 -13.20 -0.11
C GLU A 103 -11.20 -12.32 -0.27
N LEU A 104 -10.07 -12.91 -0.63
CA LEU A 104 -8.85 -12.17 -0.98
C LEU A 104 -9.11 -11.17 -2.12
N ASP A 105 -9.77 -11.60 -3.20
CA ASP A 105 -10.11 -10.70 -4.32
C ASP A 105 -11.04 -9.56 -3.90
N LYS A 106 -11.99 -9.81 -2.98
CA LYS A 106 -12.86 -8.77 -2.41
C LYS A 106 -12.05 -7.76 -1.59
N GLU A 107 -11.16 -8.23 -0.74
CA GLU A 107 -10.33 -7.35 0.10
C GLU A 107 -9.36 -6.50 -0.74
N ILE A 108 -8.73 -7.10 -1.74
CA ILE A 108 -7.88 -6.36 -2.69
C ILE A 108 -8.72 -5.33 -3.45
N THR A 109 -9.90 -5.71 -3.94
CA THR A 109 -10.79 -4.80 -4.66
C THR A 109 -11.24 -3.63 -3.78
N ALA A 110 -11.54 -3.88 -2.50
CA ALA A 110 -11.90 -2.83 -1.55
C ALA A 110 -10.75 -1.83 -1.36
N PHE A 111 -9.53 -2.33 -1.18
CA PHE A 111 -8.34 -1.48 -1.04
C PHE A 111 -8.03 -0.67 -2.31
N THR A 112 -8.09 -1.29 -3.50
CA THR A 112 -7.88 -0.57 -4.76
C THR A 112 -8.98 0.46 -5.03
N SER A 113 -10.23 0.13 -4.69
CA SER A 113 -11.37 1.04 -4.82
C SER A 113 -11.23 2.25 -3.90
N PHE A 114 -10.69 2.08 -2.69
CA PHE A 114 -10.38 3.19 -1.79
C PHE A 114 -9.32 4.12 -2.39
N ILE A 115 -8.23 3.57 -2.93
CA ILE A 115 -7.18 4.36 -3.60
C ILE A 115 -7.79 5.21 -4.73
N GLU A 116 -8.62 4.61 -5.58
CA GLU A 116 -9.17 5.27 -6.77
C GLU A 116 -10.29 6.25 -6.43
N ASN A 117 -11.31 5.77 -5.72
CA ASN A 117 -12.55 6.51 -5.51
C ASN A 117 -12.49 7.45 -4.31
N SER A 118 -11.51 7.30 -3.42
CA SER A 118 -11.35 8.20 -2.27
C SER A 118 -10.10 9.06 -2.42
N LEU A 119 -8.89 8.48 -2.48
CA LEU A 119 -7.66 9.27 -2.46
C LEU A 119 -7.45 10.07 -3.75
N ILE A 120 -7.45 9.39 -4.89
CA ILE A 120 -7.22 10.01 -6.20
C ILE A 120 -8.39 10.94 -6.56
N ALA A 121 -9.63 10.52 -6.31
CA ALA A 121 -10.81 11.36 -6.51
C ALA A 121 -10.79 12.64 -5.66
N SER A 122 -10.17 12.60 -4.47
CA SER A 122 -9.96 13.79 -3.62
C SER A 122 -8.76 14.64 -4.02
N GLY A 123 -8.08 14.30 -5.12
CA GLY A 123 -6.94 15.06 -5.64
C GLY A 123 -5.58 14.69 -5.05
N MET A 124 -5.50 13.66 -4.20
CA MET A 124 -4.24 13.21 -3.59
C MET A 124 -3.49 12.27 -4.54
N ASN A 125 -2.19 12.49 -4.70
CA ASN A 125 -1.31 11.55 -5.40
C ASN A 125 -1.11 10.28 -4.56
N VAL A 126 -0.98 9.14 -5.21
CA VAL A 126 -0.76 7.86 -4.54
C VAL A 126 0.48 7.17 -5.09
N VAL A 127 1.43 6.87 -4.21
CA VAL A 127 2.65 6.11 -4.52
C VAL A 127 2.57 4.75 -3.84
N LEU A 128 2.63 3.69 -4.62
CA LEU A 128 2.62 2.31 -4.15
C LEU A 128 4.04 1.77 -4.26
N ILE A 129 4.65 1.36 -3.14
CA ILE A 129 5.96 0.71 -3.14
C ILE A 129 5.77 -0.80 -3.05
N SER A 130 6.33 -1.53 -4.01
CA SER A 130 6.27 -2.99 -4.05
C SER A 130 7.64 -3.63 -4.10
N HIS A 131 7.75 -4.84 -3.56
CA HIS A 131 8.88 -5.70 -3.80
C HIS A 131 8.76 -6.37 -5.18
N ALA A 132 9.89 -6.57 -5.85
CA ALA A 132 10.04 -7.44 -7.01
C ALA A 132 11.03 -8.56 -6.69
N ILE A 133 10.75 -9.77 -7.15
CA ILE A 133 11.64 -10.93 -7.07
C ILE A 133 12.12 -11.26 -8.47
N TYR A 134 13.43 -11.47 -8.61
CA TYR A 134 14.01 -11.97 -9.85
C TYR A 134 13.77 -13.47 -9.98
N ASP A 135 13.21 -13.88 -11.11
CA ASP A 135 13.02 -15.26 -11.50
C ASP A 135 14.10 -15.65 -12.53
N ALA A 136 14.99 -16.56 -12.12
CA ALA A 136 16.11 -17.02 -12.93
C ALA A 136 15.69 -17.92 -14.10
N ASP A 137 14.54 -18.60 -13.99
CA ASP A 137 14.05 -19.53 -15.01
C ASP A 137 13.41 -18.77 -16.16
N THR A 138 12.75 -17.64 -15.87
CA THR A 138 12.10 -16.79 -16.88
C THR A 138 12.88 -15.53 -17.22
N ALA A 139 14.01 -15.27 -16.52
CA ALA A 139 14.83 -14.07 -16.62
C ALA A 139 14.02 -12.77 -16.47
N LYS A 140 13.00 -12.78 -15.58
CA LYS A 140 12.06 -11.68 -15.37
C LYS A 140 11.94 -11.28 -13.90
N TYR A 141 11.50 -10.05 -13.66
CA TYR A 141 11.15 -9.57 -12.33
C TYR A 141 9.64 -9.69 -12.13
N ASN A 142 9.22 -10.46 -11.13
CA ASN A 142 7.83 -10.65 -10.76
C ASN A 142 7.49 -9.79 -9.55
N LEU A 143 6.32 -9.12 -9.59
CA LEU A 143 5.81 -8.36 -8.44
C LEU A 143 5.47 -9.31 -7.29
N VAL A 144 5.81 -8.90 -6.08
CA VAL A 144 5.47 -9.65 -4.86
C VAL A 144 4.06 -9.27 -4.43
N GLY A 145 3.15 -10.23 -4.48
CA GLY A 145 1.78 -10.09 -4.03
C GLY A 145 0.93 -11.23 -4.61
N LYS A 146 0.13 -11.88 -3.76
CA LYS A 146 -0.82 -12.90 -4.21
C LYS A 146 -2.17 -12.24 -4.42
N GLY A 147 -2.60 -12.14 -5.68
CA GLY A 147 -3.89 -11.54 -6.05
C GLY A 147 -3.82 -10.78 -7.36
N ARG A 148 -4.97 -10.59 -8.01
CA ARG A 148 -5.03 -9.90 -9.30
C ARG A 148 -5.01 -8.39 -9.07
N MET A 149 -3.81 -7.78 -9.02
CA MET A 149 -3.70 -6.33 -9.18
C MET A 149 -4.16 -6.00 -10.60
N GLY A 150 -5.40 -5.54 -10.74
CA GLY A 150 -5.96 -5.12 -12.01
C GLY A 150 -5.17 -3.92 -12.53
N LEU A 151 -4.26 -4.15 -13.48
CA LEU A 151 -4.02 -3.19 -14.54
C LEU A 151 -5.31 -3.16 -15.35
N ALA A 152 -6.21 -2.23 -15.04
CA ALA A 152 -7.26 -1.86 -15.96
C ALA A 152 -6.56 -1.40 -17.25
N ALA A 153 -6.74 -2.20 -18.30
CA ALA A 153 -6.36 -1.85 -19.66
C ALA A 153 -7.27 -0.75 -20.19
#